data_AF-B6ERC6-F1
#
_entry.id   AF-B6ERC6-F1
#
_cell.length_a   1.000
_cell.length_b   1.000
_cell.length_c   1.000
_cell.angle_alpha   90.00
_cell.angle_beta   90.00
_cell.angle_gamma   90.00
#
_symmetry.space_group_name_H-M   'P 1'
#
loop_
_entity.id
_entity.type
_entity.pdbx_description
1 polymer ?
#
loop_
_entity_poly.entity_id
_entity_poly.type
_entity_poly.pdbx_seq_one_letter_code
_entity_poly.pdbx_strand_id
1 'polypeptide(L)'
;MNMTDLIKEAYIDPIRSVMVVDDEYPTLSKLILGQDTSEPHDKNRLHDVVQVCRLPENNWMLDVHDGQFTGTGDVDNLHHSDLLILDYHLEGTGDDGKGLKSLSVLSTLAKKEHFNLVIVHTKGYADIGGDEGYRAVFKDIVFHLQQEKTFLELPEKLLTQVINAIDFWDEEQSGILESLIDSVADLDYLKLLALNCSPMKIETEKNELLGLKVIYDSRPMGEDEILDRLNFKLLLWYILIQKGNKLRDEFGFEYFGDLQWSYDNTSLWVKAGNLFVVVVVGKGTSTAELPIKLLGALEHWCPHPHRMLLAKLRHKLDEHGFSFASDMLDKKHVQAGWLRELLKCQPHELEGKSWLTAQNHLEEFSSRYKGDLSRFLADTVRSLTDSGRDLKEIEQQYSKSDVLENEYDIFKSVNAFNNAIFFDGWHLTTGHILSDISKNLYLVVTPACDLVPGRSKHKKIDIVVQRLYPISSALKKDSDTTKLKEEDLFNRCKELVNSKQLVFLSIDGVVDVYASTSKPFNNANPSLMSLAIANDGILNAENKVLAYNLNLSLTPPQVRSCEYEIVGQLRYEYALHHSKTSGEHVSRIGLDYHG
;
A
#
# COMPACT_ATOMS: atom_id res chain seq x y z
N MET A 1 9.13 22.34 14.11
CA MET A 1 9.59 21.83 12.81
C MET A 1 8.42 22.01 11.85
N ASN A 2 8.64 22.56 10.66
CA ASN A 2 7.56 22.67 9.68
C ASN A 2 7.42 21.32 8.92
N MET A 3 6.38 21.18 8.09
CA MET A 3 6.14 19.93 7.34
C MET A 3 7.27 19.64 6.35
N THR A 4 7.79 20.66 5.68
CA THR A 4 8.86 20.56 4.70
C THR A 4 10.14 19.96 5.32
N ASP A 5 10.51 20.39 6.52
CA ASP A 5 11.64 19.88 7.29
C ASP A 5 11.46 18.39 7.62
N LEU A 6 10.24 17.98 7.99
CA LEU A 6 9.92 16.59 8.33
C LEU A 6 9.93 15.68 7.09
N ILE A 7 9.48 16.19 5.93
CA ILE A 7 9.57 15.48 4.65
C ILE A 7 11.05 15.32 4.26
N LYS A 8 11.84 16.37 4.41
CA LYS A 8 13.29 16.33 4.17
C LYS A 8 13.96 15.29 5.06
N GLU A 9 13.64 15.29 6.36
CA GLU A 9 14.16 14.33 7.34
C GLU A 9 13.78 12.86 7.03
N ALA A 10 12.64 12.64 6.37
CA ALA A 10 12.14 11.31 6.04
C ALA A 10 12.63 10.76 4.69
N TYR A 11 12.89 11.62 3.70
CA TYR A 11 13.16 11.20 2.32
C TYR A 11 14.47 11.72 1.72
N ILE A 12 14.96 12.90 2.12
CA ILE A 12 16.16 13.51 1.53
C ILE A 12 17.40 13.28 2.38
N ASP A 13 17.33 13.58 3.68
CA ASP A 13 18.43 13.38 4.62
C ASP A 13 18.91 11.91 4.69
N PRO A 14 18.06 10.89 4.47
CA PRO A 14 18.49 9.50 4.38
C PRO A 14 19.34 9.14 3.17
N ILE A 15 19.34 9.93 2.08
CA ILE A 15 20.04 9.58 0.83
C ILE A 15 21.55 9.48 1.09
N ARG A 16 22.15 8.37 0.66
CA ARG A 16 23.60 8.10 0.76
C ARG A 16 24.22 7.77 -0.58
N SER A 17 23.48 7.13 -1.47
CA SER A 17 23.95 6.75 -2.81
C SER A 17 23.08 7.37 -3.92
N VAL A 18 23.74 7.95 -4.91
CA VAL A 18 23.15 8.54 -6.11
C VAL A 18 23.75 7.85 -7.33
N MET A 19 22.90 7.38 -8.23
CA MET A 19 23.33 6.88 -9.54
C MET A 19 22.86 7.83 -10.63
N VAL A 20 23.75 8.20 -11.55
CA VAL A 20 23.43 8.99 -12.74
C VAL A 20 23.46 8.07 -13.95
N VAL A 21 22.37 8.01 -14.71
CA VAL A 21 22.25 7.23 -15.94
C VAL A 21 22.11 8.20 -17.10
N ASP A 22 23.18 8.35 -17.86
CA ASP A 22 23.31 9.31 -18.97
C ASP A 22 24.36 8.76 -19.95
N ASP A 23 24.02 8.67 -21.23
CA ASP A 23 24.90 8.16 -22.29
C ASP A 23 25.88 9.20 -22.84
N GLU A 24 25.65 10.50 -22.57
CA GLU A 24 26.56 11.61 -22.88
C GLU A 24 27.68 11.71 -21.82
N TYR A 25 27.44 11.26 -20.59
CA TYR A 25 28.40 11.39 -19.47
C TYR A 25 29.52 10.34 -19.47
N PRO A 26 30.76 10.75 -19.16
CA PRO A 26 31.86 9.81 -19.07
C PRO A 26 31.80 9.01 -17.77
N THR A 27 31.80 7.68 -17.86
CA THR A 27 31.88 6.80 -16.69
C THR A 27 33.28 6.85 -16.06
N LEU A 28 33.39 6.52 -14.77
CA LEU A 28 34.68 6.50 -14.06
C LEU A 28 35.71 5.60 -14.76
N SER A 29 35.27 4.44 -15.25
CA SER A 29 36.12 3.51 -16.01
C SER A 29 36.66 4.13 -17.30
N LYS A 30 35.81 4.85 -18.07
CA LYS A 30 36.22 5.54 -19.30
C LYS A 30 37.21 6.66 -19.01
N LEU A 31 37.02 7.41 -17.91
CA LEU A 31 37.94 8.45 -17.46
C LEU A 31 39.31 7.89 -17.07
N ILE A 32 39.34 6.80 -16.29
CA ILE A 32 40.60 6.16 -15.83
C ILE A 32 41.37 5.57 -17.02
N LEU A 33 40.67 4.96 -17.98
CA LEU A 33 41.28 4.36 -19.17
C LEU A 33 41.66 5.41 -20.24
N GLY A 34 41.30 6.68 -20.06
CA GLY A 34 41.52 7.74 -21.04
C GLY A 34 40.74 7.54 -22.35
N GLN A 35 39.62 6.82 -22.30
CA GLN A 35 38.74 6.51 -23.44
C GLN A 35 37.52 7.45 -23.49
N ASP A 36 37.62 8.60 -22.83
CA ASP A 36 36.55 9.59 -22.72
C ASP A 36 36.39 10.38 -24.03
N THR A 37 35.23 10.22 -24.66
CA THR A 37 34.82 10.93 -25.88
C THR A 37 33.76 12.01 -25.61
N SER A 38 33.43 12.30 -24.35
CA SER A 38 32.38 13.26 -23.98
C SER A 38 32.80 14.71 -24.28
N GLU A 39 31.81 15.54 -24.64
CA GLU A 39 32.02 16.96 -24.94
C GLU A 39 32.37 17.76 -23.67
N PRO A 40 33.08 18.90 -23.78
CA PRO A 40 33.44 19.73 -22.62
C PRO A 40 32.24 20.23 -21.82
N HIS A 41 31.10 20.44 -22.48
CA HIS A 41 29.87 20.91 -21.84
C HIS A 41 29.28 19.86 -20.89
N ASP A 42 29.29 18.59 -21.29
CA ASP A 42 28.74 17.49 -20.48
C ASP A 42 29.64 17.19 -19.29
N LYS A 43 30.96 17.35 -19.44
CA LYS A 43 31.91 17.29 -18.30
C LYS A 43 31.65 18.38 -17.27
N ASN A 44 31.33 19.60 -17.72
CA ASN A 44 30.99 20.69 -16.80
C ASN A 44 29.70 20.40 -16.04
N ARG A 45 28.67 19.89 -16.74
CA ARG A 45 27.41 19.48 -16.10
C ARG A 45 27.60 18.36 -15.08
N LEU A 46 28.32 17.30 -15.46
CA LEU A 46 28.65 16.20 -14.54
C LEU A 46 29.46 16.72 -13.34
N HIS A 47 30.41 17.62 -13.56
CA HIS A 47 31.16 18.25 -12.48
C HIS A 47 30.25 19.02 -11.51
N ASP A 48 29.26 19.77 -12.01
CA ASP A 48 28.29 20.46 -11.18
C ASP A 48 27.46 19.47 -10.34
N VAL A 49 27.00 18.36 -10.93
CA VAL A 49 26.31 17.28 -10.18
C VAL A 49 27.22 16.71 -9.09
N VAL A 50 28.49 16.43 -9.41
CA VAL A 50 29.48 15.93 -8.44
C VAL A 50 29.70 16.92 -7.30
N GLN A 51 29.75 18.22 -7.58
CA GLN A 51 29.89 19.24 -6.53
C GLN A 51 28.69 19.24 -5.59
N VAL A 52 27.47 19.16 -6.12
CA VAL A 52 26.22 19.15 -5.35
C VAL A 52 26.14 17.92 -4.45
N CYS A 53 26.47 16.74 -4.98
CA CYS A 53 26.52 15.50 -4.20
C CYS A 53 27.53 15.58 -3.05
N ARG A 54 28.65 16.29 -3.23
CA ARG A 54 29.72 16.41 -2.24
C ARG A 54 29.54 17.56 -1.24
N LEU A 55 28.47 18.34 -1.33
CA LEU A 55 28.16 19.36 -0.33
C LEU A 55 27.97 18.68 1.05
N PRO A 56 28.43 19.30 2.16
CA PRO A 56 28.35 18.71 3.49
C PRO A 56 26.92 18.33 3.94
N GLU A 57 25.93 19.05 3.41
CA GLU A 57 24.51 18.83 3.69
C GLU A 57 23.91 17.62 2.94
N ASN A 58 24.50 17.21 1.82
CA ASN A 58 24.07 16.06 1.03
C ASN A 58 24.93 14.83 1.33
N ASN A 59 26.26 14.98 1.24
CA ASN A 59 27.24 13.92 1.50
C ASN A 59 26.92 12.60 0.77
N TRP A 60 26.56 12.71 -0.51
CA TRP A 60 26.15 11.59 -1.34
C TRP A 60 27.34 10.96 -2.07
N MET A 61 27.38 9.63 -2.09
CA MET A 61 28.21 8.86 -3.01
C MET A 61 27.57 8.89 -4.39
N LEU A 62 28.36 9.15 -5.44
CA LEU A 62 27.89 9.23 -6.81
C LEU A 62 28.59 8.21 -7.70
N ASP A 63 27.81 7.50 -8.52
CA ASP A 63 28.28 6.67 -9.62
C ASP A 63 27.59 7.04 -10.94
N VAL A 64 28.24 6.78 -12.07
CA VAL A 64 27.76 7.14 -13.43
C VAL A 64 27.71 5.89 -14.30
N HIS A 65 26.53 5.62 -14.86
CA HIS A 65 26.26 4.53 -15.78
C HIS A 65 25.93 5.07 -17.17
N ASP A 66 26.46 4.47 -18.23
CA ASP A 66 26.32 4.93 -19.62
C ASP A 66 25.02 4.48 -20.32
N GLY A 67 23.98 4.16 -19.54
CA GLY A 67 22.67 3.74 -20.08
C GLY A 67 22.63 2.42 -20.85
N GLN A 68 23.76 1.76 -21.10
CA GLN A 68 23.81 0.48 -21.81
C GLN A 68 23.56 -0.70 -20.87
N PHE A 69 22.30 -1.12 -20.75
CA PHE A 69 21.93 -2.32 -20.01
C PHE A 69 22.09 -3.57 -20.90
N THR A 70 23.21 -4.27 -20.78
CA THR A 70 23.56 -5.50 -21.50
C THR A 70 23.04 -6.76 -20.78
N GLY A 71 21.72 -6.86 -20.61
CA GLY A 71 21.03 -8.04 -20.06
C GLY A 71 20.08 -7.69 -18.92
N THR A 72 19.37 -8.71 -18.40
CA THR A 72 18.39 -8.51 -17.31
C THR A 72 19.02 -8.09 -15.98
N GLY A 73 20.29 -8.43 -15.75
CA GLY A 73 21.00 -8.17 -14.49
C GLY A 73 21.56 -6.74 -14.33
N ASP A 74 21.69 -5.95 -15.39
CA ASP A 74 22.27 -4.61 -15.28
C ASP A 74 21.30 -3.61 -14.62
N VAL A 75 19.99 -3.79 -14.85
CA VAL A 75 18.95 -3.03 -14.12
C VAL A 75 18.88 -3.48 -12.66
N ASP A 76 19.31 -4.69 -12.34
CA ASP A 76 19.37 -5.19 -10.96
C ASP A 76 20.48 -4.52 -10.14
N ASN A 77 21.54 -4.03 -10.77
CA ASN A 77 22.56 -3.26 -10.05
C ASN A 77 22.06 -1.87 -9.58
N LEU A 78 20.97 -1.35 -10.19
CA LEU A 78 20.31 -0.11 -9.75
C LEU A 78 19.66 -0.21 -8.36
N HIS A 79 19.56 -1.41 -7.77
CA HIS A 79 18.93 -1.62 -6.46
C HIS A 79 19.66 -0.94 -5.28
N HIS A 80 20.92 -0.54 -5.46
CA HIS A 80 21.73 0.00 -4.37
C HIS A 80 21.73 1.54 -4.30
N SER A 81 21.02 2.23 -5.20
CA SER A 81 20.92 3.70 -5.19
C SER A 81 19.65 4.18 -4.49
N ASP A 82 19.79 5.07 -3.51
CA ASP A 82 18.66 5.74 -2.87
C ASP A 82 17.98 6.76 -3.81
N LEU A 83 18.78 7.37 -4.71
CA LEU A 83 18.35 8.35 -5.71
C LEU A 83 18.95 8.03 -7.08
N LEU A 84 18.11 8.02 -8.11
CA LEU A 84 18.50 7.88 -9.51
C LEU A 84 18.29 9.19 -10.26
N ILE A 85 19.31 9.69 -10.95
CA ILE A 85 19.19 10.78 -11.92
C ILE A 85 19.25 10.13 -13.31
N LEU A 86 18.16 10.22 -14.06
CA LEU A 86 17.98 9.50 -15.32
C LEU A 86 17.81 10.50 -16.46
N ASP A 87 18.65 10.43 -17.48
CA ASP A 87 18.33 11.09 -18.74
C ASP A 87 17.22 10.34 -19.47
N TYR A 88 16.25 11.08 -20.02
CA TYR A 88 15.12 10.45 -20.70
C TYR A 88 15.49 9.84 -22.05
N HIS A 89 16.40 10.45 -22.81
CA HIS A 89 16.73 10.06 -24.18
C HIS A 89 18.03 9.25 -24.25
N LEU A 90 18.03 8.04 -23.69
CA LEU A 90 19.16 7.12 -23.77
C LEU A 90 19.37 6.58 -25.20
N GLU A 91 20.63 6.47 -25.64
CA GLU A 91 21.14 5.88 -26.90
C GLU A 91 21.21 6.77 -28.15
N GLY A 92 21.42 8.09 -27.99
CA GLY A 92 21.79 8.96 -29.11
C GLY A 92 20.88 8.89 -30.35
N THR A 93 19.61 8.47 -30.20
CA THR A 93 18.62 8.39 -31.28
C THR A 93 18.07 9.76 -31.70
N GLY A 94 18.66 10.83 -31.17
CA GLY A 94 18.18 12.20 -31.27
C GLY A 94 17.16 12.51 -30.18
N ASP A 95 16.98 13.79 -29.86
CA ASP A 95 15.97 14.30 -28.91
C ASP A 95 14.51 14.12 -29.41
N ASP A 96 14.32 13.34 -30.49
CA ASP A 96 13.07 13.28 -31.27
C ASP A 96 12.33 11.93 -31.09
N GLY A 97 12.99 10.92 -30.51
CA GLY A 97 12.44 9.58 -30.30
C GLY A 97 11.91 9.33 -28.89
N LYS A 98 10.83 8.56 -28.75
CA LYS A 98 10.29 8.16 -27.44
C LYS A 98 11.32 7.36 -26.64
N GLY A 99 11.60 7.78 -25.40
CA GLY A 99 12.60 7.21 -24.50
C GLY A 99 12.25 5.83 -23.94
N LEU A 100 12.04 4.83 -24.81
CA LEU A 100 11.53 3.49 -24.45
C LEU A 100 12.40 2.78 -23.39
N LYS A 101 13.72 2.97 -23.44
CA LYS A 101 14.63 2.39 -22.43
C LYS A 101 14.41 3.00 -21.06
N SER A 102 14.36 4.32 -20.97
CA SER A 102 14.08 5.04 -19.72
C SER A 102 12.73 4.63 -19.14
N LEU A 103 11.70 4.53 -19.99
CA LEU A 103 10.38 4.04 -19.60
C LEU A 103 10.43 2.60 -19.05
N SER A 104 11.19 1.71 -19.68
CA SER A 104 11.37 0.32 -19.19
C SER A 104 12.10 0.24 -17.85
N VAL A 105 13.08 1.12 -17.62
CA VAL A 105 13.80 1.24 -16.34
C VAL A 105 12.82 1.70 -15.25
N LEU A 106 12.04 2.76 -15.50
CA LEU A 106 11.03 3.25 -14.56
C LEU A 106 9.99 2.19 -14.23
N SER A 107 9.45 1.50 -15.23
CA SER A 107 8.46 0.43 -15.02
C SER A 107 9.02 -0.72 -14.16
N THR A 108 10.30 -1.05 -14.36
CA THR A 108 10.97 -2.08 -13.56
C THR A 108 11.20 -1.61 -12.12
N LEU A 109 11.68 -0.38 -11.91
CA LEU A 109 11.86 0.23 -10.58
C LEU A 109 10.54 0.31 -9.80
N ALA A 110 9.41 0.57 -10.46
CA ALA A 110 8.11 0.63 -9.82
C ALA A 110 7.66 -0.70 -9.18
N LYS A 111 8.15 -1.84 -9.68
CA LYS A 111 7.83 -3.19 -9.18
C LYS A 111 8.79 -3.72 -8.13
N LYS A 112 9.98 -3.13 -8.01
CA LYS A 112 11.03 -3.60 -7.11
C LYS A 112 10.63 -3.40 -5.64
N GLU A 113 11.21 -4.17 -4.73
CA GLU A 113 10.85 -4.15 -3.30
C GLU A 113 11.26 -2.84 -2.60
N HIS A 114 12.29 -2.17 -3.11
CA HIS A 114 12.79 -0.90 -2.57
C HIS A 114 12.01 0.29 -3.14
N PHE A 115 11.79 1.31 -2.30
CA PHE A 115 11.20 2.57 -2.74
C PHE A 115 12.26 3.43 -3.42
N ASN A 116 12.06 3.75 -4.70
CA ASN A 116 13.04 4.42 -5.55
C ASN A 116 12.63 5.88 -5.78
N LEU A 117 13.55 6.81 -5.49
CA LEU A 117 13.44 8.21 -5.88
C LEU A 117 14.15 8.39 -7.23
N VAL A 118 13.47 8.96 -8.21
CA VAL A 118 14.02 9.20 -9.54
C VAL A 118 13.81 10.65 -9.96
N ILE A 119 14.87 11.28 -10.44
CA ILE A 119 14.84 12.58 -11.09
C ILE A 119 15.10 12.34 -12.57
N VAL A 120 14.08 12.55 -13.39
CA VAL A 120 14.23 12.52 -14.85
C VAL A 120 14.70 13.89 -15.29
N HIS A 121 15.93 13.95 -15.78
CA HIS A 121 16.51 15.13 -16.40
C HIS A 121 16.32 14.99 -17.92
N THR A 122 15.83 16.04 -18.58
CA THR A 122 15.59 15.96 -20.03
C THR A 122 15.67 17.33 -20.69
N LYS A 123 16.11 17.35 -21.96
CA LYS A 123 16.03 18.50 -22.86
C LYS A 123 14.62 18.67 -23.47
N GLY A 124 13.72 17.70 -23.26
CA GLY A 124 12.41 17.61 -23.90
C GLY A 124 12.51 17.24 -25.38
N TYR A 125 11.37 17.00 -26.03
CA TYR A 125 11.34 16.79 -27.48
C TYR A 125 11.72 18.07 -28.23
N ALA A 126 12.78 18.01 -29.04
CA ALA A 126 13.33 19.20 -29.72
C ALA A 126 12.33 19.82 -30.72
N ASP A 127 11.49 18.99 -31.34
CA ASP A 127 10.51 19.36 -32.36
C ASP A 127 9.32 20.17 -31.84
N ILE A 128 9.03 20.04 -30.54
CA ILE A 128 7.81 20.57 -29.92
C ILE A 128 8.09 21.93 -29.22
N GLY A 129 9.37 22.24 -29.01
CA GLY A 129 9.82 23.51 -28.43
C GLY A 129 9.62 23.61 -26.90
N GLY A 130 10.54 24.33 -26.26
CA GLY A 130 10.48 24.83 -24.88
C GLY A 130 9.70 23.96 -23.87
N ASP A 131 8.66 24.58 -23.29
CA ASP A 131 7.93 24.05 -22.14
C ASP A 131 6.95 22.89 -22.45
N GLU A 132 6.68 22.63 -23.72
CA GLU A 132 5.77 21.57 -24.17
C GLU A 132 6.53 20.25 -24.39
N GLY A 133 7.81 20.31 -24.77
CA GLY A 133 8.65 19.13 -24.97
C GLY A 133 8.81 18.25 -23.74
N TYR A 134 9.08 18.82 -22.55
CA TYR A 134 9.19 18.02 -21.32
C TYR A 134 7.82 17.60 -20.75
N ARG A 135 6.76 18.34 -21.07
CA ARG A 135 5.38 17.93 -20.72
C ARG A 135 4.96 16.70 -21.52
N ALA A 136 5.39 16.58 -22.77
CA ALA A 136 5.24 15.36 -23.54
C ALA A 136 6.02 14.18 -22.91
N VAL A 137 7.27 14.39 -22.48
CA VAL A 137 8.03 13.37 -21.72
C VAL A 137 7.28 12.94 -20.45
N PHE A 138 6.71 13.89 -19.72
CA PHE A 138 5.89 13.58 -18.55
C PHE A 138 4.66 12.74 -18.90
N LYS A 139 3.95 13.08 -19.98
CA LYS A 139 2.82 12.27 -20.48
C LYS A 139 3.25 10.85 -20.80
N ASP A 140 4.37 10.67 -21.51
CA ASP A 140 4.90 9.34 -21.82
C ASP A 140 5.13 8.48 -20.58
N ILE A 141 5.68 9.08 -19.51
CA ILE A 141 5.90 8.40 -18.24
C ILE A 141 4.55 8.00 -17.60
N VAL A 142 3.57 8.91 -17.55
CA VAL A 142 2.25 8.65 -16.97
C VAL A 142 1.52 7.53 -17.71
N PHE A 143 1.47 7.58 -19.05
CA PHE A 143 0.81 6.56 -19.86
C PHE A 143 1.53 5.21 -19.75
N HIS A 144 2.86 5.19 -19.79
CA HIS A 144 3.62 3.94 -19.69
C HIS A 144 3.50 3.27 -18.31
N LEU A 145 3.33 4.04 -17.23
CA LEU A 145 3.09 3.53 -15.88
C LEU A 145 1.61 3.21 -15.61
N GLN A 146 0.79 3.13 -16.65
CA GLN A 146 -0.61 2.77 -16.53
C GLN A 146 -0.97 1.68 -17.53
N GLN A 147 -1.72 0.68 -17.06
CA GLN A 147 -2.35 -0.29 -17.94
C GLN A 147 -3.41 0.38 -18.83
N GLU A 148 -3.56 -0.12 -20.06
CA GLU A 148 -4.66 0.25 -20.95
C GLU A 148 -5.99 0.22 -20.18
N LYS A 149 -6.65 1.38 -20.14
CA LYS A 149 -7.99 1.53 -19.59
C LYS A 149 -8.79 2.40 -20.54
N THR A 150 -9.93 1.88 -20.97
CA THR A 150 -10.84 2.57 -21.88
C THR A 150 -12.24 2.60 -21.28
N PHE A 151 -13.06 3.55 -21.76
CA PHE A 151 -14.47 3.57 -21.41
C PHE A 151 -15.20 2.43 -22.11
N LEU A 152 -16.28 1.93 -21.48
CA LEU A 152 -17.14 0.91 -22.07
C LEU A 152 -17.67 1.36 -23.44
N GLU A 153 -17.76 0.42 -24.36
CA GLU A 153 -18.28 0.68 -25.71
C GLU A 153 -19.74 1.16 -25.70
N LEU A 154 -20.07 1.94 -26.71
CA LEU A 154 -21.39 2.52 -26.91
C LEU A 154 -22.31 1.46 -27.56
N PRO A 155 -23.56 1.28 -27.09
CA PRO A 155 -24.50 0.35 -27.71
C PRO A 155 -24.72 0.70 -29.19
N GLU A 156 -24.77 -0.31 -30.06
CA GLU A 156 -24.81 -0.18 -31.53
C GLU A 156 -25.85 0.84 -32.04
N LYS A 157 -27.07 0.79 -31.48
CA LYS A 157 -28.15 1.74 -31.84
C LYS A 157 -27.82 3.20 -31.56
N LEU A 158 -27.14 3.47 -30.45
CA LEU A 158 -26.74 4.82 -30.05
C LEU A 158 -25.49 5.25 -30.84
N LEU A 159 -24.60 4.32 -31.14
CA LEU A 159 -23.42 4.56 -31.97
C LEU A 159 -23.82 5.05 -33.37
N THR A 160 -24.77 4.40 -34.03
CA THR A 160 -25.26 4.83 -35.35
C THR A 160 -25.84 6.24 -35.33
N GLN A 161 -26.54 6.62 -34.25
CA GLN A 161 -27.09 7.98 -34.12
C GLN A 161 -25.99 9.03 -34.04
N VAL A 162 -24.93 8.77 -33.29
CA VAL A 162 -23.81 9.71 -33.13
C VAL A 162 -22.98 9.80 -34.41
N ILE A 163 -22.68 8.67 -35.05
CA ILE A 163 -21.91 8.64 -36.30
C ILE A 163 -22.63 9.44 -37.39
N ASN A 164 -23.93 9.18 -37.62
CA ASN A 164 -24.69 9.90 -38.64
C ASN A 164 -24.71 11.42 -38.39
N ALA A 165 -24.77 11.86 -37.12
CA ALA A 165 -24.73 13.28 -36.77
C ALA A 165 -23.33 13.90 -37.00
N ILE A 166 -22.26 13.14 -36.71
CA ILE A 166 -20.88 13.59 -36.94
C ILE A 166 -20.57 13.63 -38.43
N ASP A 167 -21.03 12.65 -39.21
CA ASP A 167 -20.84 12.62 -40.66
C ASP A 167 -21.45 13.86 -41.32
N PHE A 168 -22.68 14.24 -40.93
CA PHE A 168 -23.29 15.48 -41.40
C PHE A 168 -22.51 16.73 -40.96
N TRP A 169 -22.03 16.75 -39.72
CA TRP A 169 -21.22 17.87 -39.23
C TRP A 169 -19.87 17.96 -39.98
N ASP A 170 -19.29 16.84 -40.40
CA ASP A 170 -18.05 16.80 -41.18
C ASP A 170 -18.25 17.30 -42.63
N GLU A 171 -19.45 17.13 -43.21
CA GLU A 171 -19.80 17.71 -44.52
C GLU A 171 -19.73 19.24 -44.50
N GLU A 172 -20.19 19.88 -43.42
CA GLU A 172 -20.15 21.33 -43.24
C GLU A 172 -18.79 21.83 -42.70
N GLN A 173 -18.14 21.04 -41.84
CA GLN A 173 -16.86 21.36 -41.22
C GLN A 173 -15.91 20.16 -41.27
N SER A 174 -15.18 20.04 -42.38
CA SER A 174 -14.22 18.94 -42.57
C SER A 174 -13.17 18.87 -41.46
N GLY A 175 -12.95 17.67 -40.92
CA GLY A 175 -12.02 17.40 -39.83
C GLY A 175 -12.59 17.67 -38.43
N ILE A 176 -13.92 17.79 -38.30
CA ILE A 176 -14.55 18.08 -37.02
C ILE A 176 -14.32 16.96 -36.00
N LEU A 177 -14.31 15.69 -36.45
CA LEU A 177 -14.09 14.55 -35.56
C LEU A 177 -12.73 14.62 -34.86
N GLU A 178 -11.67 14.91 -35.61
CA GLU A 178 -10.32 15.08 -35.04
C GLU A 178 -10.27 16.28 -34.09
N SER A 179 -10.91 17.39 -34.48
CA SER A 179 -11.02 18.58 -33.63
C SER A 179 -11.76 18.30 -32.31
N LEU A 180 -12.83 17.50 -32.35
CA LEU A 180 -13.57 17.08 -31.16
C LEU A 180 -12.73 16.14 -30.28
N ILE A 181 -11.98 15.20 -30.87
CA ILE A 181 -11.07 14.32 -30.13
C ILE A 181 -9.96 15.11 -29.46
N ASP A 182 -9.32 16.03 -30.17
CA ASP A 182 -8.18 16.80 -29.68
C ASP A 182 -8.60 17.96 -28.75
N SER A 183 -9.90 18.29 -28.70
CA SER A 183 -10.45 19.22 -27.69
C SER A 183 -10.36 18.70 -26.26
N VAL A 184 -10.20 17.39 -26.08
CA VAL A 184 -9.93 16.77 -24.78
C VAL A 184 -8.44 16.44 -24.70
N ALA A 185 -7.72 17.10 -23.81
CA ALA A 185 -6.30 16.84 -23.58
C ALA A 185 -6.08 15.43 -23.02
N ASP A 186 -4.94 14.81 -23.34
CA ASP A 186 -4.68 13.40 -23.00
C ASP A 186 -4.68 13.14 -21.49
N LEU A 187 -4.17 14.09 -20.69
CA LEU A 187 -4.21 13.99 -19.23
C LEU A 187 -5.60 14.27 -18.64
N ASP A 188 -6.41 15.10 -19.30
CA ASP A 188 -7.79 15.34 -18.90
C ASP A 188 -8.65 14.10 -19.17
N TYR A 189 -8.38 13.37 -20.27
CA TYR A 189 -8.94 12.05 -20.50
C TYR A 189 -8.66 11.09 -19.32
N LEU A 190 -7.42 11.05 -18.82
CA LEU A 190 -7.06 10.23 -17.66
C LEU A 190 -7.78 10.67 -16.37
N LYS A 191 -7.94 11.98 -16.13
CA LYS A 191 -8.72 12.50 -14.98
C LYS A 191 -10.18 12.06 -15.04
N LEU A 192 -10.78 12.10 -16.23
CA LEU A 192 -12.17 11.65 -16.43
C LEU A 192 -12.30 10.15 -16.22
N LEU A 193 -11.31 9.37 -16.66
CA LEU A 193 -11.26 7.92 -16.48
C LEU A 193 -11.11 7.55 -14.99
N ALA A 194 -10.37 8.33 -14.21
CA ALA A 194 -10.17 8.14 -12.77
C ALA A 194 -11.46 8.28 -11.95
N LEU A 195 -12.53 8.90 -12.50
CA LEU A 195 -13.85 8.96 -11.86
C LEU A 195 -14.53 7.59 -11.77
N ASN A 196 -14.07 6.61 -12.56
CA ASN A 196 -14.58 5.24 -12.58
C ASN A 196 -16.11 5.16 -12.72
N CYS A 197 -16.67 6.02 -13.58
CA CYS A 197 -18.10 6.10 -13.84
C CYS A 197 -18.38 6.10 -15.34
N SER A 198 -19.62 5.77 -15.73
CA SER A 198 -20.04 5.86 -17.12
C SER A 198 -19.93 7.31 -17.61
N PRO A 199 -19.47 7.57 -18.85
CA PRO A 199 -19.45 8.91 -19.44
C PRO A 199 -20.78 9.67 -19.34
N MET A 200 -21.90 8.96 -19.31
CA MET A 200 -23.24 9.54 -19.10
C MET A 200 -23.44 10.19 -17.74
N LYS A 201 -22.70 9.76 -16.72
CA LYS A 201 -22.75 10.28 -15.35
C LYS A 201 -21.76 11.42 -15.11
N ILE A 202 -20.85 11.67 -16.06
CA ILE A 202 -19.90 12.78 -15.96
C ILE A 202 -20.67 14.10 -16.05
N GLU A 203 -20.37 15.01 -15.14
CA GLU A 203 -20.91 16.37 -15.14
C GLU A 203 -20.39 17.15 -16.34
N THR A 204 -21.29 17.82 -17.06
CA THR A 204 -21.00 18.49 -18.33
C THR A 204 -20.37 19.87 -18.17
N GLU A 205 -20.15 20.32 -16.93
CA GLU A 205 -19.57 21.63 -16.58
C GLU A 205 -18.14 21.51 -16.04
N LYS A 206 -17.56 20.30 -16.10
CA LYS A 206 -16.17 20.06 -15.70
C LYS A 206 -15.19 20.84 -16.59
N ASN A 207 -14.12 21.34 -15.97
CA ASN A 207 -13.09 22.12 -16.66
C ASN A 207 -12.42 21.32 -17.79
N GLU A 208 -12.25 20.01 -17.58
CA GLU A 208 -11.71 19.04 -18.54
C GLU A 208 -12.53 18.94 -19.84
N LEU A 209 -13.79 19.40 -19.83
CA LEU A 209 -14.73 19.30 -20.96
C LEU A 209 -15.05 20.64 -21.61
N LEU A 210 -14.46 21.74 -21.12
CA LEU A 210 -14.76 23.08 -21.63
C LEU A 210 -14.47 23.22 -23.13
N GLY A 211 -13.32 22.71 -23.59
CA GLY A 211 -12.95 22.73 -25.01
C GLY A 211 -13.97 21.99 -25.87
N LEU A 212 -14.33 20.77 -25.49
CA LEU A 212 -15.33 19.97 -26.19
C LEU A 212 -16.71 20.65 -26.22
N LYS A 213 -17.12 21.27 -25.11
CA LYS A 213 -18.41 21.96 -24.99
C LYS A 213 -18.49 23.19 -25.89
N VAL A 214 -17.41 23.96 -25.98
CA VAL A 214 -17.33 25.12 -26.89
C VAL A 214 -17.56 24.69 -28.34
N ILE A 215 -16.89 23.61 -28.78
CA ILE A 215 -17.06 23.09 -30.15
C ILE A 215 -18.50 22.59 -30.37
N TYR A 216 -19.04 21.85 -29.40
CA TYR A 216 -20.42 21.37 -29.45
C TYR A 216 -21.47 22.48 -29.50
N ASP A 217 -21.26 23.59 -28.79
CA ASP A 217 -22.17 24.72 -28.78
C ASP A 217 -22.06 25.56 -30.07
N SER A 218 -20.92 25.48 -30.78
CA SER A 218 -20.71 26.14 -32.08
C SER A 218 -21.19 25.32 -33.29
N ARG A 219 -21.83 24.17 -33.07
CA ARG A 219 -22.29 23.30 -34.16
C ARG A 219 -23.35 23.99 -35.06
N PRO A 220 -23.41 23.68 -36.36
CA PRO A 220 -24.40 24.25 -37.26
C PRO A 220 -25.81 23.78 -36.89
N MET A 221 -26.64 24.69 -36.37
CA MET A 221 -28.02 24.39 -35.93
C MET A 221 -29.03 24.82 -36.98
N GLY A 222 -30.06 23.99 -37.18
CA GLY A 222 -31.15 24.22 -38.14
C GLY A 222 -30.86 23.78 -39.57
N GLU A 223 -29.70 23.16 -39.81
CA GLU A 223 -29.31 22.60 -41.11
C GLU A 223 -29.75 21.13 -41.24
N ASP A 224 -29.81 20.36 -40.14
CA ASP A 224 -30.28 18.97 -40.12
C ASP A 224 -30.90 18.54 -38.77
N GLU A 225 -31.99 17.77 -38.83
CA GLU A 225 -32.73 17.33 -37.63
C GLU A 225 -31.96 16.30 -36.76
N ILE A 226 -31.04 15.54 -37.34
CA ILE A 226 -30.24 14.51 -36.64
C ILE A 226 -29.14 15.21 -35.83
N LEU A 227 -28.44 16.19 -36.42
CA LEU A 227 -27.43 16.99 -35.71
C LEU A 227 -28.06 17.86 -34.62
N ASP A 228 -29.22 18.47 -34.88
CA ASP A 228 -29.98 19.25 -33.89
C ASP A 228 -30.34 18.41 -32.64
N ARG A 229 -30.65 17.12 -32.84
CA ARG A 229 -31.06 16.18 -31.77
C ARG A 229 -29.89 15.49 -31.06
N LEU A 230 -28.65 15.70 -31.52
CA LEU A 230 -27.47 15.08 -30.92
C LEU A 230 -27.29 15.52 -29.46
N ASN A 231 -27.37 14.58 -28.53
CA ASN A 231 -27.16 14.85 -27.11
C ASN A 231 -25.66 14.98 -26.78
N PHE A 232 -25.25 16.04 -26.08
CA PHE A 232 -23.86 16.25 -25.66
C PHE A 232 -23.25 15.05 -24.93
N LYS A 233 -23.99 14.37 -24.05
CA LYS A 233 -23.48 13.21 -23.31
C LYS A 233 -23.24 12.01 -24.22
N LEU A 234 -24.05 11.84 -25.28
CA LEU A 234 -23.83 10.79 -26.28
C LEU A 234 -22.58 11.09 -27.10
N LEU A 235 -22.40 12.35 -27.51
CA LEU A 235 -21.18 12.80 -28.17
C LEU A 235 -19.95 12.61 -27.27
N LEU A 236 -20.01 13.08 -26.02
CA LEU A 236 -18.95 12.91 -25.03
C LEU A 236 -18.52 11.45 -24.90
N TRP A 237 -19.49 10.53 -24.76
CA TRP A 237 -19.18 9.11 -24.65
C TRP A 237 -18.46 8.59 -25.89
N TYR A 238 -18.93 8.95 -27.10
CA TYR A 238 -18.26 8.56 -28.34
C TYR A 238 -16.84 9.13 -28.45
N ILE A 239 -16.66 10.42 -28.17
CA ILE A 239 -15.36 11.10 -28.24
C ILE A 239 -14.35 10.49 -27.24
N LEU A 240 -14.78 10.18 -26.02
CA LEU A 240 -13.92 9.52 -25.03
C LEU A 240 -13.50 8.11 -25.48
N ILE A 241 -14.37 7.35 -26.17
CA ILE A 241 -13.98 6.05 -26.76
C ILE A 241 -12.93 6.27 -27.84
N GLN A 242 -13.16 7.20 -28.78
CA GLN A 242 -12.22 7.45 -29.88
C GLN A 242 -10.86 7.97 -29.38
N LYS A 243 -10.88 8.85 -28.36
CA LYS A 243 -9.65 9.29 -27.70
C LYS A 243 -8.91 8.13 -27.04
N GLY A 244 -9.61 7.23 -26.36
CA GLY A 244 -9.04 6.01 -25.79
C GLY A 244 -8.39 5.12 -26.85
N ASN A 245 -9.03 4.95 -28.00
CA ASN A 245 -8.47 4.20 -29.12
C ASN A 245 -7.20 4.84 -29.70
N LYS A 246 -7.16 6.19 -29.79
CA LYS A 246 -5.99 6.94 -30.25
C LYS A 246 -4.79 6.79 -29.30
N LEU A 247 -5.05 6.78 -27.99
CA LEU A 247 -4.02 6.69 -26.95
C LEU A 247 -3.61 5.26 -26.59
N ARG A 248 -4.25 4.25 -27.21
CA ARG A 248 -4.09 2.84 -26.84
C ARG A 248 -2.64 2.37 -26.83
N ASP A 249 -1.88 2.75 -27.85
CA ASP A 249 -0.49 2.33 -28.05
C ASP A 249 0.49 3.08 -27.13
N GLU A 250 0.04 4.12 -26.41
CA GLU A 250 0.86 4.86 -25.46
C GLU A 250 0.92 4.21 -24.08
N PHE A 251 -0.09 3.38 -23.74
CA PHE A 251 -0.19 2.73 -22.44
C PHE A 251 0.87 1.65 -22.24
N GLY A 252 1.24 1.45 -20.97
CA GLY A 252 2.03 0.30 -20.57
C GLY A 252 1.19 -0.97 -20.39
N PHE A 253 1.88 -2.05 -20.08
CA PHE A 253 1.25 -3.35 -19.80
C PHE A 253 0.90 -3.53 -18.31
N GLU A 254 1.48 -2.70 -17.44
CA GLU A 254 1.52 -2.94 -15.99
C GLU A 254 0.48 -2.13 -15.23
N TYR A 255 -0.13 -2.77 -14.23
CA TYR A 255 -1.12 -2.14 -13.36
C TYR A 255 -0.51 -1.75 -12.02
N PHE A 256 -0.45 -0.45 -11.76
CA PHE A 256 -0.11 0.11 -10.46
C PHE A 256 -1.36 0.73 -9.84
N GLY A 257 -1.95 0.06 -8.86
CA GLY A 257 -3.24 0.46 -8.26
C GLY A 257 -3.19 1.79 -7.48
N ASP A 258 -1.99 2.29 -7.20
CA ASP A 258 -1.72 3.47 -6.39
C ASP A 258 -1.06 4.60 -7.19
N LEU A 259 -1.21 4.57 -8.53
CA LEU A 259 -0.73 5.59 -9.45
C LEU A 259 -1.33 6.96 -9.12
N GLN A 260 -0.47 7.94 -8.91
CA GLN A 260 -0.81 9.34 -8.68
C GLN A 260 0.18 10.22 -9.45
N TRP A 261 -0.26 11.37 -9.93
CA TRP A 261 0.60 12.28 -10.67
C TRP A 261 0.09 13.70 -10.55
N SER A 262 1.00 14.67 -10.73
CA SER A 262 0.69 16.09 -10.82
C SER A 262 1.22 16.67 -12.12
N TYR A 263 0.35 17.41 -12.80
CA TYR A 263 0.67 18.14 -14.03
C TYR A 263 0.43 19.63 -13.81
N ASP A 264 1.14 20.19 -12.83
CA ASP A 264 1.07 21.61 -12.51
C ASP A 264 2.29 22.34 -13.09
N ASN A 265 2.15 23.65 -13.35
CA ASN A 265 3.24 24.49 -13.86
C ASN A 265 4.46 24.54 -12.91
N THR A 266 4.27 24.21 -11.63
CA THR A 266 5.30 24.29 -10.59
C THR A 266 5.92 22.94 -10.25
N SER A 267 5.25 21.82 -10.54
CA SER A 267 5.68 20.49 -10.08
C SER A 267 5.13 19.39 -11.00
N LEU A 268 6.04 18.72 -11.69
CA LEU A 268 5.76 17.55 -12.52
C LEU A 268 6.29 16.31 -11.81
N TRP A 269 5.39 15.51 -11.23
CA TRP A 269 5.78 14.27 -10.55
C TRP A 269 4.79 13.14 -10.80
N VAL A 270 5.29 11.91 -10.73
CA VAL A 270 4.53 10.67 -10.88
C VAL A 270 4.92 9.73 -9.76
N LYS A 271 3.94 9.12 -9.12
CA LYS A 271 4.12 8.10 -8.09
C LYS A 271 3.39 6.84 -8.52
N ALA A 272 4.08 5.70 -8.61
CA ALA A 272 3.52 4.42 -9.04
C ALA A 272 4.20 3.27 -8.28
N GLY A 273 3.46 2.45 -7.54
CA GLY A 273 4.01 1.40 -6.71
C GLY A 273 5.11 1.91 -5.78
N ASN A 274 6.30 1.33 -5.95
CA ASN A 274 7.50 1.67 -5.19
C ASN A 274 8.38 2.74 -5.88
N LEU A 275 7.84 3.52 -6.82
CA LEU A 275 8.56 4.56 -7.55
C LEU A 275 7.96 5.95 -7.28
N PHE A 276 8.83 6.94 -7.10
CA PHE A 276 8.51 8.36 -7.15
C PHE A 276 9.43 9.07 -8.15
N VAL A 277 8.85 9.66 -9.19
CA VAL A 277 9.55 10.34 -10.27
C VAL A 277 9.26 11.82 -10.23
N VAL A 278 10.29 12.65 -10.38
CA VAL A 278 10.16 14.09 -10.65
C VAL A 278 10.78 14.37 -12.01
N VAL A 279 10.05 15.06 -12.89
CA VAL A 279 10.58 15.48 -14.19
C VAL A 279 11.10 16.90 -14.06
N VAL A 280 12.41 17.10 -14.30
CA VAL A 280 13.09 18.39 -14.16
C VAL A 280 13.69 18.84 -15.48
N VAL A 281 13.49 20.13 -15.81
CA VAL A 281 13.85 20.76 -17.07
C VAL A 281 15.35 21.04 -17.20
N GLY A 282 15.97 20.54 -18.27
CA GLY A 282 17.33 20.82 -18.69
C GLY A 282 17.42 21.84 -19.82
N LYS A 283 17.75 23.10 -19.50
CA LYS A 283 18.54 24.06 -20.33
C LYS A 283 18.87 25.36 -19.57
N GLY A 284 18.18 25.69 -18.48
CA GLY A 284 18.48 26.84 -17.61
C GLY A 284 18.48 26.56 -16.09
N THR A 285 17.99 25.39 -15.65
CA THR A 285 17.99 24.98 -14.24
C THR A 285 19.37 24.46 -13.88
N SER A 286 20.01 25.03 -12.86
CA SER A 286 21.27 24.48 -12.34
C SER A 286 21.02 23.10 -11.75
N THR A 287 21.93 22.16 -11.99
CA THR A 287 21.92 20.83 -11.35
C THR A 287 21.98 20.91 -9.82
N ALA A 288 22.38 22.05 -9.26
CA ALA A 288 22.30 22.35 -7.83
C ALA A 288 20.86 22.49 -7.28
N GLU A 289 19.87 22.74 -8.14
CA GLU A 289 18.47 22.87 -7.72
C GLU A 289 17.72 21.53 -7.70
N LEU A 290 18.32 20.44 -8.18
CA LEU A 290 17.67 19.12 -8.26
C LEU A 290 17.13 18.63 -6.90
N PRO A 291 17.90 18.70 -5.78
CA PRO A 291 17.39 18.29 -4.47
C PRO A 291 16.21 19.14 -4.00
N ILE A 292 16.24 20.44 -4.32
CA ILE A 292 15.19 21.39 -3.95
C ILE A 292 13.92 21.10 -4.74
N LYS A 293 14.04 20.80 -6.04
CA LYS A 293 12.91 20.41 -6.89
C LYS A 293 12.30 19.07 -6.44
N LEU A 294 13.14 18.10 -6.06
CA LEU A 294 12.68 16.84 -5.49
C LEU A 294 11.90 17.07 -4.18
N LEU A 295 12.45 17.88 -3.27
CA LEU A 295 11.77 18.22 -2.02
C LEU A 295 10.44 18.93 -2.26
N GLY A 296 10.39 19.89 -3.17
CA GLY A 296 9.15 20.59 -3.53
C GLY A 296 8.09 19.66 -4.16
N ALA A 297 8.51 18.70 -4.97
CA ALA A 297 7.61 17.69 -5.52
C ALA A 297 7.09 16.73 -4.44
N LEU A 298 7.94 16.32 -3.49
CA LEU A 298 7.52 15.51 -2.33
C LEU A 298 6.56 16.28 -1.42
N GLU A 299 6.76 17.58 -1.25
CA GLU A 299 5.84 18.46 -0.52
C GLU A 299 4.49 18.58 -1.23
N HIS A 300 4.49 18.77 -2.55
CA HIS A 300 3.26 18.80 -3.36
C HIS A 300 2.51 17.46 -3.33
N TRP A 301 3.24 16.35 -3.43
CA TRP A 301 2.68 15.01 -3.28
C TRP A 301 2.04 14.79 -1.90
N CYS A 302 2.57 15.45 -0.87
CA CYS A 302 2.04 15.42 0.49
C CYS A 302 1.85 13.98 1.02
N PRO A 303 2.95 13.23 1.26
CA PRO A 303 2.87 11.84 1.70
C PRO A 303 2.09 11.69 3.00
N HIS A 304 1.34 10.59 3.11
CA HIS A 304 0.60 10.26 4.33
C HIS A 304 1.55 10.18 5.55
N PRO A 305 1.18 10.70 6.74
CA PRO A 305 2.04 10.68 7.94
C PRO A 305 2.61 9.29 8.30
N HIS A 306 1.78 8.24 8.23
CA HIS A 306 2.25 6.85 8.39
C HIS A 306 3.30 6.42 7.35
N ARG A 307 3.23 6.91 6.10
CA ARG A 307 4.25 6.63 5.09
C ARG A 307 5.58 7.30 5.43
N MET A 308 5.54 8.54 5.92
CA MET A 308 6.72 9.24 6.44
C MET A 308 7.33 8.51 7.65
N LEU A 309 6.50 8.04 8.59
CA LEU A 309 6.94 7.25 9.73
C LEU A 309 7.65 5.96 9.31
N LEU A 310 7.11 5.24 8.32
CA LEU A 310 7.72 4.01 7.79
C LEU A 310 8.99 4.27 6.99
N ALA A 311 9.09 5.40 6.30
CA ALA A 311 10.33 5.84 5.65
C ALA A 311 11.41 6.15 6.72
N LYS A 312 11.02 6.87 7.78
CA LYS A 312 11.91 7.18 8.90
C LYS A 312 12.39 5.94 9.66
N LEU A 313 11.50 4.97 9.87
CA LEU A 313 11.85 3.68 10.47
C LEU A 313 12.93 2.98 9.64
N ARG A 314 12.72 2.82 8.32
CA ARG A 314 13.70 2.20 7.41
C ARG A 314 15.06 2.86 7.50
N HIS A 315 15.11 4.18 7.36
CA HIS A 315 16.36 4.93 7.50
C HIS A 315 17.07 4.66 8.84
N LYS A 316 16.32 4.59 9.94
CA LYS A 316 16.90 4.28 11.26
C LYS A 316 17.41 2.85 11.37
N LEU A 317 16.76 1.89 10.70
CA LEU A 317 17.27 0.51 10.57
C LEU A 317 18.61 0.51 9.85
N ASP A 318 18.71 1.22 8.73
CA ASP A 318 19.89 1.22 7.87
C ASP A 318 21.07 1.96 8.52
N GLU A 319 20.80 3.11 9.14
CA GLU A 319 21.83 3.95 9.77
C GLU A 319 22.41 3.35 11.06
N HIS A 320 21.56 2.76 11.89
CA HIS A 320 21.93 2.34 13.25
C HIS A 320 21.85 0.82 13.47
N GLY A 321 21.39 0.05 12.49
CA GLY A 321 21.22 -1.40 12.61
C GLY A 321 22.51 -2.14 12.97
N PHE A 322 23.64 -1.74 12.38
CA PHE A 322 24.94 -2.36 12.69
C PHE A 322 25.43 -2.01 14.10
N SER A 323 25.36 -0.73 14.51
CA SER A 323 25.73 -0.32 15.86
C SER A 323 24.89 -1.03 16.91
N PHE A 324 23.59 -1.19 16.64
CA PHE A 324 22.68 -1.92 17.50
C PHE A 324 23.03 -3.41 17.57
N ALA A 325 23.31 -4.04 16.42
CA ALA A 325 23.76 -5.43 16.39
C ALA A 325 25.03 -5.60 17.22
N SER A 326 25.99 -4.68 17.12
CA SER A 326 27.19 -4.69 17.97
C SER A 326 26.85 -4.60 19.46
N ASP A 327 26.02 -3.63 19.87
CA ASP A 327 25.59 -3.47 21.26
C ASP A 327 24.90 -4.72 21.83
N MET A 328 24.06 -5.37 21.01
CA MET A 328 23.45 -6.65 21.38
C MET A 328 24.50 -7.73 21.54
N LEU A 329 25.43 -7.80 20.60
CA LEU A 329 26.45 -8.84 20.59
C LEU A 329 27.49 -8.66 21.71
N ASP A 330 27.65 -7.44 22.24
CA ASP A 330 28.49 -7.17 23.41
C ASP A 330 27.93 -7.76 24.71
N LYS A 331 26.64 -8.14 24.75
CA LYS A 331 26.01 -8.85 25.88
C LYS A 331 26.42 -10.35 25.89
N LYS A 332 27.71 -10.63 26.00
CA LYS A 332 28.32 -11.97 25.89
C LYS A 332 27.67 -13.06 26.76
N HIS A 333 27.24 -12.70 27.97
CA HIS A 333 26.56 -13.64 28.86
C HIS A 333 25.17 -14.05 28.36
N VAL A 334 24.43 -13.12 27.74
CA VAL A 334 23.11 -13.38 27.18
C VAL A 334 23.23 -14.28 25.95
N GLN A 335 24.19 -13.99 25.07
CA GLN A 335 24.50 -14.84 23.92
C GLN A 335 24.87 -16.27 24.34
N ALA A 336 25.75 -16.40 25.34
CA ALA A 336 26.15 -17.69 25.85
C ALA A 336 24.95 -18.45 26.45
N GLY A 337 24.01 -17.74 27.07
CA GLY A 337 22.74 -18.27 27.55
C GLY A 337 21.89 -18.84 26.43
N TRP A 338 21.54 -18.02 25.43
CA TRP A 338 20.70 -18.43 24.31
C TRP A 338 21.34 -19.54 23.47
N LEU A 339 22.63 -19.42 23.13
CA LEU A 339 23.34 -20.45 22.39
C LEU A 339 23.35 -21.78 23.16
N ARG A 340 23.56 -21.74 24.48
CA ARG A 340 23.52 -22.94 25.32
C ARG A 340 22.12 -23.55 25.38
N GLU A 341 21.06 -22.75 25.37
CA GLU A 341 19.68 -23.23 25.32
C GLU A 341 19.37 -23.92 23.98
N LEU A 342 19.83 -23.35 22.86
CA LEU A 342 19.68 -23.92 21.52
C LEU A 342 20.51 -25.21 21.34
N LEU A 343 21.75 -25.25 21.84
CA LEU A 343 22.61 -26.44 21.71
C LEU A 343 22.16 -27.61 22.61
N LYS A 344 21.44 -27.32 23.70
CA LYS A 344 20.98 -28.34 24.67
C LYS A 344 19.54 -28.77 24.46
N CYS A 345 18.80 -28.13 23.55
CA CYS A 345 17.42 -28.50 23.32
C CYS A 345 17.30 -29.80 22.53
N GLN A 346 16.19 -30.49 22.72
CA GLN A 346 15.89 -31.66 21.90
C GLN A 346 15.51 -31.22 20.48
N PRO A 347 15.66 -32.07 19.44
CA PRO A 347 15.35 -31.69 18.06
C PRO A 347 13.93 -31.14 17.86
N HIS A 348 12.95 -31.68 18.60
CA HIS A 348 11.55 -31.22 18.53
C HIS A 348 11.28 -29.87 19.23
N GLU A 349 12.23 -29.34 20.03
CA GLU A 349 12.11 -28.05 20.71
C GLU A 349 12.84 -26.92 19.96
N LEU A 350 13.71 -27.28 19.00
CA LEU A 350 14.67 -26.35 18.38
C LEU A 350 13.96 -25.20 17.66
N GLU A 351 12.92 -25.50 16.89
CA GLU A 351 12.15 -24.49 16.15
C GLU A 351 11.49 -23.47 17.10
N GLY A 352 10.84 -23.96 18.17
CA GLY A 352 10.20 -23.08 19.17
C GLY A 352 11.19 -22.17 19.91
N LYS A 353 12.36 -22.70 20.31
CA LYS A 353 13.40 -21.90 20.97
C LYS A 353 14.09 -20.93 20.01
N SER A 354 14.27 -21.32 18.76
CA SER A 354 14.82 -20.44 17.71
C SER A 354 13.89 -19.25 17.46
N TRP A 355 12.59 -19.53 17.33
CA TRP A 355 11.55 -18.50 17.18
C TRP A 355 11.54 -17.50 18.34
N LEU A 356 11.53 -18.01 19.59
CA LEU A 356 11.55 -17.15 20.77
C LEU A 356 12.81 -16.28 20.84
N THR A 357 13.96 -16.83 20.46
CA THR A 357 15.23 -16.08 20.42
C THR A 357 15.14 -14.94 19.39
N ALA A 358 14.61 -15.20 18.20
CA ALA A 358 14.39 -14.18 17.17
C ALA A 358 13.41 -13.09 17.63
N GLN A 359 12.29 -13.47 18.25
CA GLN A 359 11.31 -12.53 18.81
C GLN A 359 11.93 -11.58 19.83
N ASN A 360 12.72 -12.11 20.79
CA ASN A 360 13.40 -11.30 21.79
C ASN A 360 14.37 -10.28 21.15
N HIS A 361 15.05 -10.69 20.06
CA HIS A 361 15.92 -9.78 19.31
C HIS A 361 15.14 -8.63 18.66
N LEU A 362 14.00 -8.93 18.04
CA LEU A 362 13.13 -7.94 17.41
C LEU A 362 12.50 -6.97 18.43
N GLU A 363 12.13 -7.45 19.61
CA GLU A 363 11.55 -6.61 20.67
C GLU A 363 12.56 -5.59 21.22
N GLU A 364 13.78 -6.05 21.54
CA GLU A 364 14.85 -5.15 21.99
C GLU A 364 15.20 -4.15 20.87
N PHE A 365 15.19 -4.59 19.60
CA PHE A 365 15.38 -3.73 18.45
C PHE A 365 14.31 -2.64 18.37
N SER A 366 13.03 -3.02 18.43
CA SER A 366 11.89 -2.09 18.40
C SER A 366 11.94 -1.06 19.54
N SER A 367 12.31 -1.51 20.74
CA SER A 367 12.33 -0.67 21.95
C SER A 367 13.22 0.57 21.81
N ARG A 368 14.33 0.47 21.07
CA ARG A 368 15.30 1.56 20.90
C ARG A 368 14.79 2.68 20.01
N TYR A 369 14.13 2.36 18.91
CA TYR A 369 13.65 3.36 17.95
C TYR A 369 12.28 3.93 18.31
N LYS A 370 11.52 3.23 19.16
CA LYS A 370 10.15 3.62 19.54
C LYS A 370 10.06 5.06 20.03
N GLY A 371 11.02 5.51 20.84
CA GLY A 371 11.04 6.87 21.38
C GLY A 371 11.15 7.94 20.29
N ASP A 372 12.11 7.79 19.40
CA ASP A 372 12.36 8.77 18.33
C ASP A 372 11.25 8.75 17.27
N LEU A 373 10.77 7.58 16.89
CA LEU A 373 9.64 7.43 15.96
C LEU A 373 8.36 8.05 16.52
N SER A 374 8.11 7.90 17.82
CA SER A 374 6.95 8.52 18.48
C SER A 374 7.05 10.05 18.49
N ARG A 375 8.25 10.60 18.71
CA ARG A 375 8.49 12.05 18.64
C ARG A 375 8.28 12.57 17.21
N PHE A 376 8.87 11.91 16.22
CA PHE A 376 8.71 12.27 14.80
C PHE A 376 7.24 12.29 14.37
N LEU A 377 6.46 11.25 14.73
CA LEU A 377 5.03 11.23 14.44
C LEU A 377 4.28 12.35 15.15
N ALA A 378 4.60 12.60 16.42
CA ALA A 378 3.98 13.69 17.18
C ALA A 378 4.28 15.06 16.56
N ASP A 379 5.50 15.30 16.11
CA ASP A 379 5.89 16.55 15.46
C ASP A 379 5.24 16.70 14.07
N THR A 380 5.05 15.60 13.34
CA THR A 380 4.27 15.56 12.09
C THR A 380 2.82 15.97 12.31
N VAL A 381 2.16 15.38 13.31
CA VAL A 381 0.77 15.71 13.65
C VAL A 381 0.64 17.14 14.15
N ARG A 382 1.58 17.62 14.98
CA ARG A 382 1.61 19.03 15.42
C ARG A 382 1.74 19.98 14.24
N SER A 383 2.65 19.71 13.30
CA SER A 383 2.80 20.55 12.11
C SER A 383 1.52 20.58 11.25
N LEU A 384 0.72 19.51 11.25
CA LEU A 384 -0.57 19.49 10.57
C LEU A 384 -1.61 20.35 11.32
N THR A 385 -1.71 20.21 12.64
CA THR A 385 -2.67 20.98 13.44
C THR A 385 -2.32 22.46 13.52
N ASP A 386 -1.03 22.79 13.52
CA ASP A 386 -0.54 24.17 13.57
C ASP A 386 -0.75 24.93 12.25
N SER A 387 -1.15 24.23 11.17
CA SER A 387 -1.48 24.85 9.88
C SER A 387 -2.74 25.73 9.91
N GLY A 388 -3.54 25.66 10.99
CA GLY A 388 -4.77 26.45 11.16
C GLY A 388 -5.96 25.95 10.34
N ARG A 389 -5.81 24.83 9.64
CA ARG A 389 -6.88 24.15 8.87
C ARG A 389 -7.80 23.35 9.79
N ASP A 390 -9.04 23.14 9.38
CA ASP A 390 -9.97 22.30 10.13
C ASP A 390 -9.55 20.82 10.09
N LEU A 391 -9.88 20.05 11.13
CA LEU A 391 -9.55 18.63 11.21
C LEU A 391 -10.09 17.85 10.01
N LYS A 392 -11.32 18.17 9.58
CA LYS A 392 -11.94 17.49 8.44
C LYS A 392 -11.20 17.76 7.13
N GLU A 393 -10.71 18.99 6.94
CA GLU A 393 -9.92 19.37 5.77
C GLU A 393 -8.58 18.63 5.74
N ILE A 394 -7.95 18.45 6.91
CA ILE A 394 -6.71 17.68 7.04
C ILE A 394 -6.97 16.20 6.71
N GLU A 395 -8.04 15.60 7.21
CA GLU A 395 -8.38 14.21 6.92
C GLU A 395 -8.66 14.00 5.42
N GLN A 396 -9.43 14.90 4.82
CA GLN A 396 -9.77 14.87 3.39
C GLN A 396 -8.55 15.05 2.48
N GLN A 397 -7.47 15.67 2.97
CA GLN A 397 -6.21 15.76 2.24
C GLN A 397 -5.57 14.38 2.03
N TYR A 398 -5.72 13.46 2.98
CA TYR A 398 -5.02 12.17 2.97
C TYR A 398 -5.90 10.98 2.63
N SER A 399 -7.21 11.12 2.76
CA SER A 399 -8.19 10.06 2.52
C SER A 399 -9.38 10.58 1.72
N LYS A 400 -9.91 9.73 0.86
CA LYS A 400 -11.10 10.06 0.07
C LYS A 400 -12.33 10.17 0.98
N SER A 401 -13.28 11.01 0.59
CA SER A 401 -14.50 11.26 1.38
C SER A 401 -15.34 10.01 1.62
N ASP A 402 -15.42 9.08 0.66
CA ASP A 402 -16.13 7.80 0.79
C ASP A 402 -15.55 6.92 1.91
N VAL A 403 -14.23 6.96 2.10
CA VAL A 403 -13.56 6.26 3.22
C VAL A 403 -13.90 6.95 4.54
N LEU A 404 -13.79 8.28 4.60
CA LEU A 404 -14.03 9.07 5.82
C LEU A 404 -15.48 9.03 6.29
N GLU A 405 -16.44 8.96 5.36
CA GLU A 405 -17.87 8.84 5.68
C GLU A 405 -18.23 7.47 6.28
N ASN A 406 -17.43 6.43 6.00
CA ASN A 406 -17.64 5.09 6.54
C ASN A 406 -16.91 4.90 7.89
N GLU A 407 -17.40 5.60 8.92
CA GLU A 407 -16.84 5.51 10.27
C GLU A 407 -16.80 4.07 10.81
N TYR A 408 -17.75 3.22 10.42
CA TYR A 408 -17.84 1.87 10.94
C TYR A 408 -16.72 0.97 10.41
N ASP A 409 -16.39 1.05 9.13
CA ASP A 409 -15.28 0.29 8.57
C ASP A 409 -13.92 0.81 9.06
N ILE A 410 -13.76 2.13 9.24
CA ILE A 410 -12.58 2.70 9.90
C ILE A 410 -12.44 2.11 11.31
N PHE A 411 -13.52 2.15 12.09
CA PHE A 411 -13.55 1.63 13.45
C PHE A 411 -13.19 0.14 13.51
N LYS A 412 -13.79 -0.70 12.65
CA LYS A 412 -13.49 -2.14 12.61
C LYS A 412 -12.02 -2.38 12.24
N SER A 413 -11.51 -1.69 11.23
CA SER A 413 -10.17 -1.90 10.68
C SER A 413 -9.07 -1.54 11.70
N VAL A 414 -9.20 -0.41 12.38
CA VAL A 414 -8.25 0.01 13.43
C VAL A 414 -8.25 -1.00 14.60
N ASN A 415 -9.44 -1.42 15.05
CA ASN A 415 -9.54 -2.39 16.13
C ASN A 415 -9.03 -3.77 15.73
N ALA A 416 -9.24 -4.21 14.48
CA ALA A 416 -8.69 -5.48 13.98
C ALA A 416 -7.15 -5.47 13.96
N PHE A 417 -6.54 -4.38 13.48
CA PHE A 417 -5.08 -4.24 13.49
C PHE A 417 -4.51 -4.29 14.92
N ASN A 418 -5.20 -3.68 15.88
CA ASN A 418 -4.82 -3.70 17.29
C ASN A 418 -5.07 -5.06 17.96
N ASN A 419 -6.15 -5.76 17.61
CA ASN A 419 -6.59 -6.97 18.30
C ASN A 419 -5.91 -8.25 17.79
N ALA A 420 -5.68 -8.34 16.48
CA ALA A 420 -5.24 -9.56 15.81
C ALA A 420 -3.99 -9.34 14.94
N ILE A 421 -3.29 -10.43 14.69
CA ILE A 421 -2.15 -10.54 13.78
C ILE A 421 -2.37 -11.71 12.84
N PHE A 422 -1.67 -11.68 11.71
CA PHE A 422 -1.46 -12.89 10.93
C PHE A 422 -0.69 -13.90 11.80
N PHE A 423 -1.14 -15.14 11.83
CA PHE A 423 -0.43 -16.17 12.57
C PHE A 423 0.74 -16.67 11.72
N ASP A 424 1.90 -16.77 12.35
CA ASP A 424 3.08 -17.38 11.76
C ASP A 424 3.69 -18.29 12.82
N GLY A 425 3.67 -19.60 12.57
CA GLY A 425 4.02 -20.59 13.57
C GLY A 425 3.73 -22.01 13.12
N TRP A 426 4.38 -22.98 13.76
CA TRP A 426 4.34 -24.39 13.41
C TRP A 426 3.49 -25.24 14.37
N HIS A 427 3.00 -24.65 15.46
CA HIS A 427 2.16 -25.34 16.45
C HIS A 427 1.09 -24.40 17.02
N LEU A 428 0.07 -25.01 17.63
CA LEU A 428 -1.01 -24.31 18.30
C LEU A 428 -0.50 -23.56 19.53
N THR A 429 -0.89 -22.31 19.68
CA THR A 429 -0.59 -21.45 20.84
C THR A 429 -1.85 -20.70 21.32
N THR A 430 -1.77 -20.09 22.50
CA THR A 430 -2.86 -19.26 23.05
C THR A 430 -3.16 -18.09 22.11
N GLY A 431 -4.44 -17.82 21.88
CA GLY A 431 -4.89 -16.73 21.01
C GLY A 431 -5.17 -17.15 19.57
N HIS A 432 -4.81 -18.37 19.15
CA HIS A 432 -5.19 -18.89 17.84
C HIS A 432 -6.70 -19.02 17.69
N ILE A 433 -7.17 -18.82 16.47
CA ILE A 433 -8.59 -18.88 16.12
C ILE A 433 -8.81 -20.02 15.16
N LEU A 434 -9.58 -20.99 15.62
CA LEU A 434 -9.91 -22.21 14.91
C LEU A 434 -11.25 -22.05 14.20
N SER A 435 -11.29 -22.34 12.91
CA SER A 435 -12.52 -22.49 12.14
C SER A 435 -12.83 -23.97 11.95
N ASP A 436 -14.07 -24.37 12.24
CA ASP A 436 -14.57 -25.68 11.84
C ASP A 436 -15.07 -25.69 10.39
N ILE A 437 -15.46 -26.86 9.89
CA ILE A 437 -16.02 -27.07 8.54
C ILE A 437 -17.31 -26.25 8.32
N SER A 438 -18.04 -25.94 9.39
CA SER A 438 -19.26 -25.13 9.36
C SER A 438 -18.98 -23.63 9.52
N LYS A 439 -17.71 -23.21 9.48
CA LYS A 439 -17.24 -21.83 9.68
C LYS A 439 -17.61 -21.23 11.05
N ASN A 440 -17.82 -22.06 12.07
CA ASN A 440 -17.85 -21.56 13.44
C ASN A 440 -16.42 -21.31 13.92
N LEU A 441 -16.25 -20.22 14.67
CA LEU A 441 -14.96 -19.79 15.18
C LEU A 441 -14.80 -20.10 16.67
N TYR A 442 -13.61 -20.55 17.03
CA TYR A 442 -13.23 -20.88 18.40
C TYR A 442 -11.86 -20.31 18.73
N LEU A 443 -11.77 -19.57 19.84
CA LEU A 443 -10.53 -18.99 20.35
C LEU A 443 -9.83 -19.98 21.28
N VAL A 444 -8.55 -20.26 21.06
CA VAL A 444 -7.73 -21.07 21.96
C VAL A 444 -7.36 -20.25 23.19
N VAL A 445 -7.88 -20.64 24.35
CA VAL A 445 -7.71 -19.94 25.63
C VAL A 445 -6.81 -20.71 26.61
N THR A 446 -6.31 -21.86 26.19
CA THR A 446 -5.37 -22.68 26.98
C THR A 446 -4.05 -21.92 27.17
N PRO A 447 -3.46 -21.88 28.37
CA PRO A 447 -2.18 -21.23 28.62
C PRO A 447 -1.06 -21.75 27.71
N ALA A 448 -0.21 -20.85 27.20
CA ALA A 448 0.80 -21.19 26.21
C ALA A 448 1.82 -22.22 26.72
N CYS A 449 2.07 -22.26 28.03
CA CYS A 449 2.95 -23.26 28.64
C CYS A 449 2.43 -24.69 28.45
N ASP A 450 1.12 -24.90 28.38
CA ASP A 450 0.52 -26.23 28.25
C ASP A 450 0.48 -26.70 26.79
N LEU A 451 0.68 -25.78 25.85
CA LEU A 451 0.63 -26.02 24.41
C LEU A 451 2.01 -26.31 23.79
N VAL A 452 3.08 -26.30 24.59
CA VAL A 452 4.44 -26.57 24.10
C VAL A 452 4.55 -28.03 23.63
N PRO A 453 4.89 -28.29 22.36
CA PRO A 453 5.01 -29.65 21.83
C PRO A 453 6.08 -30.47 22.53
N GLY A 454 5.89 -31.80 22.62
CA GLY A 454 6.84 -32.72 23.27
C GLY A 454 6.64 -32.91 24.77
N ARG A 455 5.73 -32.17 25.41
CA ARG A 455 5.36 -32.38 26.82
C ARG A 455 4.49 -33.61 27.04
N SER A 456 3.68 -33.99 26.05
CA SER A 456 2.75 -35.12 26.18
C SER A 456 3.41 -36.43 25.74
N LYS A 457 3.35 -37.45 26.60
CA LYS A 457 3.81 -38.81 26.25
C LYS A 457 2.95 -39.47 25.18
N HIS A 458 1.74 -38.96 24.93
CA HIS A 458 0.73 -39.58 24.07
C HIS A 458 0.54 -38.88 22.72
N LYS A 459 1.42 -37.92 22.36
CA LYS A 459 1.30 -37.09 21.15
C LYS A 459 -0.07 -36.43 20.98
N LYS A 460 -0.68 -36.07 22.11
CA LYS A 460 -2.00 -35.44 22.20
C LYS A 460 -1.98 -34.40 23.30
N ILE A 461 -2.57 -33.24 23.02
CA ILE A 461 -2.72 -32.15 23.99
C ILE A 461 -4.21 -31.87 24.20
N ASP A 462 -4.61 -31.71 25.44
CA ASP A 462 -5.96 -31.28 25.79
C ASP A 462 -5.99 -29.75 25.84
N ILE A 463 -6.88 -29.15 25.05
CA ILE A 463 -7.04 -27.71 24.99
C ILE A 463 -8.46 -27.33 25.37
N VAL A 464 -8.59 -26.15 25.97
CA VAL A 464 -9.85 -25.42 26.12
C VAL A 464 -9.93 -24.34 25.04
N VAL A 465 -11.05 -24.32 24.35
CA VAL A 465 -11.42 -23.29 23.38
C VAL A 465 -12.69 -22.57 23.80
N GLN A 466 -12.79 -21.29 23.44
CA GLN A 466 -13.94 -20.43 23.68
C GLN A 466 -14.66 -20.15 22.36
N ARG A 467 -15.96 -20.40 22.28
CA ARG A 467 -16.74 -20.11 21.07
C ARG A 467 -16.89 -18.61 20.85
N LEU A 468 -16.69 -18.17 19.62
CA LEU A 468 -16.95 -16.81 19.15
C LEU A 468 -18.28 -16.76 18.39
N TYR A 469 -19.00 -15.64 18.53
CA TYR A 469 -20.34 -15.46 17.97
C TYR A 469 -20.41 -14.24 17.05
N PRO A 470 -21.04 -14.33 15.87
CA PRO A 470 -21.25 -13.17 15.01
C PRO A 470 -22.04 -12.06 15.75
N ILE A 471 -21.55 -10.82 15.71
CA ILE A 471 -22.16 -9.69 16.44
C ILE A 471 -23.62 -9.42 16.04
N SER A 472 -23.99 -9.72 14.78
CA SER A 472 -25.35 -9.58 14.27
C SER A 472 -26.37 -10.42 15.03
N SER A 473 -25.91 -11.51 15.65
CA SER A 473 -26.71 -12.40 16.50
C SER A 473 -26.48 -12.11 17.98
N ALA A 474 -25.24 -11.90 18.39
CA ALA A 474 -24.88 -11.79 19.81
C ALA A 474 -25.30 -10.46 20.44
N LEU A 475 -25.24 -9.36 19.69
CA LEU A 475 -25.53 -8.02 20.21
C LEU A 475 -27.03 -7.70 20.26
N LYS A 476 -27.91 -8.64 19.89
CA LYS A 476 -29.36 -8.46 20.01
C LYS A 476 -29.77 -8.35 21.47
N LYS A 477 -30.55 -7.32 21.78
CA LYS A 477 -31.26 -7.13 23.05
C LYS A 477 -32.60 -7.87 22.94
N ASP A 478 -33.17 -8.27 24.08
CA ASP A 478 -34.42 -9.02 24.09
C ASP A 478 -35.61 -8.22 23.51
N SER A 479 -35.48 -6.89 23.38
CA SER A 479 -36.41 -5.99 22.69
C SER A 479 -36.33 -6.04 21.16
N ASP A 480 -35.28 -6.62 20.56
CA ASP A 480 -35.07 -6.58 19.12
C ASP A 480 -35.84 -7.72 18.43
N THR A 481 -36.82 -7.37 17.61
CA THR A 481 -37.65 -8.35 16.89
C THR A 481 -37.14 -8.67 15.48
N THR A 482 -36.23 -7.85 14.93
CA THR A 482 -35.69 -7.99 13.56
C THR A 482 -34.16 -8.15 13.55
N LYS A 483 -33.56 -8.25 12.36
CA LYS A 483 -32.09 -8.10 12.22
C LYS A 483 -31.72 -6.65 12.58
N LEU A 484 -30.59 -6.48 13.26
CA LEU A 484 -30.05 -5.17 13.61
C LEU A 484 -29.60 -4.45 12.34
N LYS A 485 -29.88 -3.15 12.25
CA LYS A 485 -29.30 -2.29 11.22
C LYS A 485 -27.83 -2.06 11.53
N GLU A 486 -27.08 -1.64 10.52
CA GLU A 486 -25.65 -1.40 10.63
C GLU A 486 -25.29 -0.29 11.63
N GLU A 487 -26.04 0.82 11.63
CA GLU A 487 -25.90 1.90 12.62
C GLU A 487 -26.10 1.41 14.05
N ASP A 488 -27.10 0.55 14.29
CA ASP A 488 -27.36 -0.03 15.61
C ASP A 488 -26.23 -0.97 16.05
N LEU A 489 -25.69 -1.77 15.13
CA LEU A 489 -24.53 -2.62 15.38
C LEU A 489 -23.31 -1.78 15.72
N PHE A 490 -23.06 -0.73 14.94
CA PHE A 490 -21.93 0.16 15.16
C PHE A 490 -21.97 0.82 16.54
N ASN A 491 -23.10 1.41 16.91
CA ASN A 491 -23.27 2.04 18.22
C ASN A 491 -23.08 1.03 19.37
N ARG A 492 -23.64 -0.18 19.26
CA ARG A 492 -23.47 -1.23 20.26
C ARG A 492 -22.03 -1.76 20.32
N CYS A 493 -21.32 -1.80 19.20
CA CYS A 493 -19.90 -2.10 19.17
C CYS A 493 -19.08 -1.02 19.89
N LYS A 494 -19.37 0.27 19.67
CA LYS A 494 -18.73 1.39 20.39
C LYS A 494 -18.94 1.29 21.91
N GLU A 495 -20.14 0.91 22.36
CA GLU A 495 -20.43 0.69 23.79
C GLU A 495 -19.58 -0.42 24.41
N LEU A 496 -19.32 -1.51 23.67
CA LEU A 496 -18.66 -2.72 24.17
C LEU A 496 -17.18 -2.85 23.80
N VAL A 497 -16.61 -1.96 22.99
CA VAL A 497 -15.21 -2.08 22.52
C VAL A 497 -14.21 -2.17 23.67
N ASN A 498 -14.45 -1.40 24.74
CA ASN A 498 -13.62 -1.38 25.93
C ASN A 498 -13.97 -2.48 26.94
N SER A 499 -15.04 -3.24 26.72
CA SER A 499 -15.43 -4.36 27.60
C SER A 499 -14.58 -5.61 27.38
N LYS A 500 -13.74 -5.63 26.33
CA LYS A 500 -12.90 -6.77 25.92
C LYS A 500 -13.70 -8.04 25.59
N GLN A 501 -14.99 -7.88 25.32
CA GLN A 501 -15.88 -8.97 24.89
C GLN A 501 -16.01 -9.06 23.36
N LEU A 502 -15.43 -8.10 22.63
CA LEU A 502 -15.40 -8.06 21.18
C LEU A 502 -14.03 -8.49 20.67
N VAL A 503 -14.04 -9.24 19.58
CA VAL A 503 -12.88 -9.77 18.88
C VAL A 503 -12.99 -9.33 17.43
N PHE A 504 -11.97 -8.64 16.93
CA PHE A 504 -11.93 -8.04 15.59
C PHE A 504 -10.90 -8.79 14.75
N LEU A 505 -11.34 -9.39 13.64
CA LEU A 505 -10.52 -10.29 12.84
C LEU A 505 -10.55 -9.88 11.37
N SER A 506 -9.40 -9.97 10.73
CA SER A 506 -9.29 -9.88 9.27
C SER A 506 -9.15 -11.29 8.71
N ILE A 507 -10.17 -11.79 8.02
CA ILE A 507 -10.17 -13.10 7.35
C ILE A 507 -10.31 -12.84 5.85
N ASP A 508 -9.36 -13.33 5.05
CA ASP A 508 -9.33 -13.14 3.60
C ASP A 508 -9.42 -11.66 3.15
N GLY A 509 -8.84 -10.75 3.95
CA GLY A 509 -8.84 -9.31 3.70
C GLY A 509 -10.12 -8.58 4.10
N VAL A 510 -11.11 -9.27 4.66
CA VAL A 510 -12.35 -8.67 5.17
C VAL A 510 -12.33 -8.63 6.68
N VAL A 511 -12.62 -7.46 7.25
CA VAL A 511 -12.65 -7.26 8.69
C VAL A 511 -14.05 -7.52 9.25
N ASP A 512 -14.16 -8.57 10.05
CA ASP A 512 -15.37 -8.96 10.77
C ASP A 512 -15.19 -8.85 12.29
N VAL A 513 -16.32 -8.73 12.98
CA VAL A 513 -16.38 -8.59 14.44
C VAL A 513 -17.18 -9.74 15.04
N TYR A 514 -16.63 -10.30 16.11
CA TYR A 514 -17.24 -11.39 16.87
C TYR A 514 -17.34 -11.03 18.35
N ALA A 515 -18.34 -11.57 19.03
CA ALA A 515 -18.47 -11.49 20.47
C ALA A 515 -17.92 -12.78 21.10
N SER A 516 -17.23 -12.63 22.23
CA SER A 516 -16.69 -13.73 23.02
C SER A 516 -17.78 -14.47 23.83
N THR A 517 -19.00 -13.93 23.87
CA THR A 517 -20.18 -14.49 24.55
C THR A 517 -21.42 -14.33 23.67
N SER A 518 -22.44 -15.16 23.88
CA SER A 518 -23.65 -15.16 23.05
C SER A 518 -24.61 -14.00 23.33
N LYS A 519 -24.56 -13.40 24.54
CA LYS A 519 -25.36 -12.24 24.94
C LYS A 519 -24.54 -11.33 25.88
N PRO A 520 -23.60 -10.52 25.35
CA PRO A 520 -22.72 -9.69 26.17
C PRO A 520 -23.47 -8.70 27.07
N PHE A 521 -24.61 -8.15 26.61
CA PHE A 521 -25.44 -7.24 27.42
C PHE A 521 -26.10 -7.90 28.65
N ASN A 522 -26.25 -9.23 28.66
CA ASN A 522 -26.88 -9.97 29.74
C ASN A 522 -25.84 -10.68 30.62
N ASN A 523 -24.56 -10.28 30.54
CA ASN A 523 -23.44 -10.92 31.25
C ASN A 523 -23.41 -12.45 31.08
N ALA A 524 -23.69 -12.92 29.86
CA ALA A 524 -23.61 -14.34 29.55
C ALA A 524 -22.19 -14.86 29.79
N ASN A 525 -22.08 -16.07 30.34
CA ASN A 525 -20.78 -16.71 30.54
C ASN A 525 -20.18 -17.14 29.18
N PRO A 526 -18.84 -17.20 29.05
CA PRO A 526 -18.19 -17.74 27.86
C PRO A 526 -18.55 -19.22 27.67
N SER A 527 -18.79 -19.61 26.41
CA SER A 527 -19.02 -21.01 26.06
C SER A 527 -17.68 -21.68 25.82
N LEU A 528 -17.26 -22.51 26.78
CA LEU A 528 -16.00 -23.24 26.75
C LEU A 528 -16.20 -24.68 26.31
N MET A 529 -15.26 -25.21 25.54
CA MET A 529 -15.23 -26.59 25.08
C MET A 529 -13.82 -27.14 25.23
N SER A 530 -13.69 -28.37 25.71
CA SER A 530 -12.42 -29.11 25.71
C SER A 530 -12.29 -29.94 24.44
N LEU A 531 -11.12 -29.87 23.80
CA LEU A 531 -10.77 -30.63 22.61
C LEU A 531 -9.44 -31.35 22.85
N ALA A 532 -9.34 -32.61 22.44
CA ALA A 532 -8.06 -33.32 22.40
C ALA A 532 -7.45 -33.17 21.01
N ILE A 533 -6.33 -32.47 20.88
CA ILE A 533 -5.65 -32.23 19.60
C ILE A 533 -4.59 -33.29 19.36
N ALA A 534 -4.55 -33.82 18.13
CA ALA A 534 -3.54 -34.78 17.70
C ALA A 534 -2.17 -34.13 17.47
N ASN A 535 -1.13 -34.97 17.38
CA ASN A 535 0.23 -34.58 17.00
C ASN A 535 0.83 -33.44 17.85
N ASP A 536 0.51 -33.41 19.15
CA ASP A 536 0.96 -32.36 20.08
C ASP A 536 0.64 -30.92 19.62
N GLY A 537 -0.44 -30.74 18.83
CA GLY A 537 -0.83 -29.43 18.33
C GLY A 537 0.04 -28.89 17.21
N ILE A 538 0.94 -29.71 16.63
CA ILE A 538 1.75 -29.34 15.47
C ILE A 538 0.85 -29.20 14.24
N LEU A 539 1.00 -28.09 13.53
CA LEU A 539 0.22 -27.76 12.35
C LEU A 539 0.72 -28.56 11.13
N ASN A 540 -0.19 -28.91 10.22
CA ASN A 540 0.19 -29.42 8.91
C ASN A 540 0.57 -28.27 7.95
N ALA A 541 1.00 -28.61 6.73
CA ALA A 541 1.36 -27.61 5.70
C ALA A 541 0.19 -26.71 5.25
N GLU A 542 -1.05 -27.05 5.61
CA GLU A 542 -2.26 -26.28 5.34
C GLU A 542 -2.74 -25.50 6.58
N ASN A 543 -1.93 -25.42 7.64
CA ASN A 543 -2.26 -24.79 8.92
C ASN A 543 -3.48 -25.37 9.63
N LYS A 544 -3.71 -26.67 9.48
CA LYS A 544 -4.81 -27.40 10.12
C LYS A 544 -4.34 -28.32 11.22
N VAL A 545 -5.27 -28.59 12.15
CA VAL A 545 -5.11 -29.56 13.23
C VAL A 545 -6.28 -30.54 13.28
N LEU A 546 -5.98 -31.79 13.62
CA LEU A 546 -7.00 -32.80 13.87
C LEU A 546 -7.36 -32.80 15.36
N ALA A 547 -8.64 -32.61 15.65
CA ALA A 547 -9.17 -32.60 17.00
C ALA A 547 -10.17 -33.74 17.23
N TYR A 548 -10.21 -34.25 18.46
CA TYR A 548 -11.20 -35.22 18.91
C TYR A 548 -12.11 -34.55 19.95
N ASN A 549 -13.40 -34.52 19.63
CA ASN A 549 -14.45 -33.98 20.50
C ASN A 549 -15.27 -35.14 21.10
N LEU A 550 -15.40 -35.15 22.42
CA LEU A 550 -16.19 -36.13 23.14
C LEU A 550 -17.63 -35.61 23.32
N ASN A 551 -18.59 -36.22 22.62
CA ASN A 551 -20.00 -35.89 22.81
C ASN A 551 -20.62 -36.81 23.87
N LEU A 552 -20.76 -36.28 25.08
CA LEU A 552 -21.37 -36.96 26.23
C LEU A 552 -22.91 -36.99 26.20
N SER A 553 -23.55 -36.23 25.30
CA SER A 553 -25.02 -36.18 25.20
C SER A 553 -25.61 -37.37 24.45
N LEU A 554 -24.78 -38.17 23.79
CA LEU A 554 -25.17 -39.39 23.09
C LEU A 554 -24.95 -40.61 23.98
N THR A 555 -25.83 -41.60 23.87
CA THR A 555 -25.71 -42.88 24.59
C THR A 555 -25.57 -44.01 23.57
N PRO A 556 -24.41 -44.69 23.47
CA PRO A 556 -23.17 -44.44 24.22
C PRO A 556 -22.47 -43.14 23.79
N PRO A 557 -21.61 -42.54 24.65
CA PRO A 557 -20.80 -41.39 24.28
C PRO A 557 -19.99 -41.65 23.02
N GLN A 558 -19.96 -40.68 22.10
CA GLN A 558 -19.26 -40.81 20.83
C GLN A 558 -18.10 -39.82 20.74
N VAL A 559 -16.96 -40.30 20.26
CA VAL A 559 -15.83 -39.46 19.88
C VAL A 559 -16.01 -39.07 18.42
N ARG A 560 -16.03 -37.78 18.13
CA ARG A 560 -16.00 -37.25 16.77
C ARG A 560 -14.64 -36.67 16.45
N SER A 561 -14.06 -37.08 15.34
CA SER A 561 -12.88 -36.44 14.76
C SER A 561 -13.32 -35.27 13.89
N CYS A 562 -12.78 -34.09 14.15
CA CYS A 562 -13.03 -32.87 13.39
C CYS A 562 -11.69 -32.22 13.03
N GLU A 563 -11.58 -31.75 11.79
CA GLU A 563 -10.45 -30.94 11.36
C GLU A 563 -10.78 -29.46 11.61
N TYR A 564 -9.80 -28.73 12.12
CA TYR A 564 -9.88 -27.29 12.35
C TYR A 564 -8.77 -26.59 11.58
N GLU A 565 -9.13 -25.50 10.93
CA GLU A 565 -8.20 -24.60 10.24
C GLU A 565 -7.90 -23.40 11.12
N ILE A 566 -6.64 -22.98 11.18
CA ILE A 566 -6.28 -21.73 11.84
C ILE A 566 -6.51 -20.57 10.87
N VAL A 567 -7.38 -19.64 11.25
CA VAL A 567 -7.77 -18.49 10.42
C VAL A 567 -7.21 -17.16 10.92
N GLY A 568 -6.56 -17.15 12.09
CA GLY A 568 -5.96 -15.94 12.66
C GLY A 568 -5.46 -16.15 14.07
N GLN A 569 -4.82 -15.13 14.63
CA GLN A 569 -4.29 -15.14 15.99
C GLN A 569 -4.49 -13.78 16.66
N LEU A 570 -4.95 -13.79 17.92
CA LEU A 570 -5.00 -12.58 18.74
C LEU A 570 -3.60 -12.18 19.19
N ARG A 571 -3.36 -10.87 19.28
CA ARG A 571 -2.16 -10.36 19.95
C ARG A 571 -2.12 -10.83 21.40
N TYR A 572 -0.89 -10.97 21.90
CA TYR A 572 -0.60 -11.62 23.18
C TYR A 572 -1.42 -11.05 24.35
N GLU A 573 -1.58 -9.72 24.43
CA GLU A 573 -2.30 -9.06 25.52
C GLU A 573 -3.79 -9.43 25.54
N TYR A 574 -4.41 -9.54 24.37
CA TYR A 574 -5.82 -9.91 24.22
C TYR A 574 -6.02 -11.42 24.45
N ALA A 575 -5.13 -12.24 23.89
CA ALA A 575 -5.12 -13.69 24.12
C ALA A 575 -5.02 -14.03 25.62
N LEU A 576 -4.11 -13.35 26.34
CA LEU A 576 -3.91 -13.53 27.77
C LEU A 576 -5.15 -13.14 28.59
N HIS A 577 -5.84 -12.07 28.19
CA HIS A 577 -7.09 -11.65 28.85
C HIS A 577 -8.16 -12.76 28.75
N HIS A 578 -8.40 -13.32 27.56
CA HIS A 578 -9.38 -14.39 27.39
C HIS A 578 -8.97 -15.70 28.07
N SER A 579 -7.67 -16.01 28.09
CA SER A 579 -7.13 -17.15 28.84
C SER A 579 -7.40 -17.02 30.34
N LYS A 580 -7.11 -15.84 30.93
CA LYS A 580 -7.38 -15.56 32.34
C LYS A 580 -8.87 -15.67 32.67
N THR A 581 -9.73 -14.99 31.91
CA THR A 581 -11.18 -15.01 32.12
C THR A 581 -11.72 -16.45 32.05
N SER A 582 -11.27 -17.23 31.06
CA SER A 582 -11.67 -18.63 30.94
C SER A 582 -11.19 -19.48 32.12
N GLY A 583 -9.96 -19.25 32.61
CA GLY A 583 -9.43 -19.90 33.81
C GLY A 583 -10.27 -19.60 35.05
N GLU A 584 -10.71 -18.36 35.26
CA GLU A 584 -11.62 -17.98 36.36
C GLU A 584 -12.97 -18.69 36.27
N HIS A 585 -13.47 -18.97 35.06
CA HIS A 585 -14.72 -19.72 34.87
C HIS A 585 -14.56 -21.23 35.12
N VAL A 586 -13.46 -21.83 34.65
CA VAL A 586 -13.17 -23.26 34.83
C VAL A 586 -12.80 -23.58 36.29
N SER A 587 -12.19 -22.64 37.00
CA SER A 587 -11.77 -22.79 38.40
C SER A 587 -12.85 -22.48 39.43
N ARG A 588 -14.12 -22.23 39.03
CA ARG A 588 -15.24 -22.04 39.96
C ARG A 588 -15.49 -23.33 40.76
N ILE A 589 -14.82 -23.44 41.90
CA ILE A 589 -15.15 -24.41 42.95
C ILE A 589 -16.47 -23.92 43.57
N GLY A 590 -17.53 -24.70 43.42
CA GLY A 590 -18.77 -24.46 44.16
C GLY A 590 -18.48 -24.57 45.66
N LEU A 591 -18.54 -23.45 46.38
CA LEU A 591 -18.65 -23.47 47.83
C LEU A 591 -20.14 -23.64 48.14
N ASP A 592 -20.52 -24.84 48.60
CA ASP A 592 -21.87 -25.15 49.07
C ASP A 592 -22.19 -24.33 50.33
N TYR A 593 -22.65 -23.10 50.13
CA TYR A 593 -23.39 -22.40 51.17
C TYR A 593 -24.86 -22.78 51.02
N HIS A 594 -25.34 -23.66 51.92
CA HIS A 594 -26.76 -23.85 52.14
C HIS A 594 -27.33 -22.63 52.86
N GLY A 595 -28.33 -21.99 52.25
CA GLY A 595 -29.17 -20.95 52.88
C GLY A 595 -30.39 -21.55 53.54
#